data_AF-A0A1C3P262-F1
#
_entry.id   AF-A0A1C3P262-F1
#
_cell.length_a   1.000
_cell.length_b   1.000
_cell.length_c   1.000
_cell.angle_alpha   90.00
_cell.angle_beta   90.00
_cell.angle_gamma   90.00
#
_symmetry.space_group_name_H-M   'P 1'
#
loop_
_entity.id
_entity.type
_entity.pdbx_description
1 polymer ?
#
loop_
_entity_poly.entity_id
_entity_poly.type
_entity_poly.pdbx_seq_one_letter_code
_entity_poly.pdbx_strand_id
1 'polypeptide(L)'
;MWTQFFDRSRLDGMKVTTFTRLHRPDAARAIAFEGLRTTSPTTTKKRSLLLGAVAEVHIQQREIEQACQLVADALAIVAQTDFSLGLTRILHIRDHLSPWRDTQAVRDLDEQLRVLT
;
A
#
# COMPACT_ATOMS: atom_id res chain seq x y z
N MET A 1 -23.28 8.70 17.92
CA MET A 1 -22.61 8.08 19.09
C MET A 1 -21.11 8.29 18.94
N TRP A 2 -20.43 8.81 19.96
CA TRP A 2 -19.03 9.26 19.84
C TRP A 2 -18.03 8.13 19.56
N THR A 3 -18.38 6.85 19.71
CA THR A 3 -17.48 5.71 19.52
C THR A 3 -17.46 5.12 18.10
N GLN A 4 -18.22 5.69 17.15
CA GLN A 4 -18.28 5.19 15.76
C GLN A 4 -16.92 5.24 15.03
N PHE A 5 -15.94 6.03 15.54
CA PHE A 5 -14.58 6.04 15.00
C PHE A 5 -13.73 4.81 15.40
N PHE A 6 -14.18 4.05 16.41
CA PHE A 6 -13.50 2.87 16.94
C PHE A 6 -14.19 1.61 16.45
N ASP A 7 -14.23 1.47 15.13
CA ASP A 7 -14.79 0.31 14.47
C ASP A 7 -13.71 -0.76 14.20
N ARG A 8 -14.17 -1.96 13.83
CA ARG A 8 -13.31 -3.07 13.41
C ARG A 8 -12.35 -2.64 12.29
N SER A 9 -12.80 -1.72 11.44
CA SER A 9 -12.07 -1.24 10.28
C SER A 9 -10.77 -0.50 10.66
N ARG A 10 -10.78 0.27 11.76
CA ARG A 10 -9.60 0.99 12.26
C ARG A 10 -8.61 0.06 12.97
N LEU A 11 -9.13 -0.91 13.73
CA LEU A 11 -8.33 -1.98 14.33
C LEU A 11 -7.59 -2.79 13.26
N ASP A 12 -8.24 -3.09 12.14
CA ASP A 12 -7.61 -3.83 11.05
C ASP A 12 -6.58 -2.98 10.28
N GLY A 13 -6.77 -1.66 10.17
CA GLY A 13 -5.74 -0.75 9.65
C GLY A 13 -4.48 -0.65 10.53
N MET A 14 -4.64 -0.68 11.86
CA MET A 14 -3.52 -0.78 12.80
C MET A 14 -2.82 -2.13 12.69
N LYS A 15 -3.58 -3.24 12.57
CA LYS A 15 -3.02 -4.58 12.36
C LYS A 15 -2.19 -4.68 11.09
N VAL A 16 -2.69 -4.16 9.95
CA VAL A 16 -1.93 -4.16 8.68
C VAL A 16 -0.59 -3.43 8.88
N THR A 17 -0.63 -2.26 9.51
CA THR A 17 0.58 -1.48 9.84
C THR A 17 1.55 -2.24 10.75
N THR A 18 1.02 -2.99 11.71
CA THR A 18 1.83 -3.83 12.62
C THR A 18 2.40 -5.06 11.91
N PHE A 19 1.61 -5.77 11.09
CA PHE A 19 2.02 -7.01 10.45
C PHE A 19 3.02 -6.78 9.31
N THR A 20 2.88 -5.70 8.55
CA THR A 20 3.90 -5.26 7.57
C THR A 20 5.24 -5.00 8.27
N ARG A 21 5.23 -4.34 9.44
CA ARG A 21 6.46 -4.07 10.21
C ARG A 21 7.08 -5.30 10.86
N LEU A 22 6.28 -6.34 11.14
CA LEU A 22 6.73 -7.55 11.84
C LEU A 22 7.34 -8.63 10.95
N HIS A 23 7.55 -8.40 9.64
CA HIS A 23 8.17 -9.38 8.72
C HIS A 23 7.53 -10.78 8.79
N ARG A 24 6.19 -10.83 8.95
CA ARG A 24 5.39 -12.08 8.93
C ARG A 24 4.55 -12.10 7.66
N PRO A 25 5.17 -12.40 6.51
CA PRO A 25 4.59 -12.14 5.20
C PRO A 25 3.30 -12.91 4.94
N ASP A 26 3.19 -14.14 5.44
CA ASP A 26 1.98 -14.96 5.21
C ASP A 26 0.77 -14.48 6.03
N ALA A 27 1.00 -14.02 7.26
CA ALA A 27 -0.07 -13.46 8.10
C ALA A 27 -0.48 -12.05 7.64
N ALA A 28 0.50 -11.23 7.22
CA ALA A 28 0.25 -9.93 6.63
C ALA A 28 -0.54 -10.06 5.31
N ARG A 29 -0.19 -11.05 4.48
CA ARG A 29 -0.88 -11.38 3.22
C ARG A 29 -2.35 -11.66 3.47
N ALA A 30 -2.69 -12.65 4.31
CA ALA A 30 -4.08 -13.03 4.54
C ALA A 30 -4.95 -11.85 5.02
N ILE A 31 -4.42 -11.04 5.95
CA ILE A 31 -5.15 -9.88 6.51
C ILE A 31 -5.29 -8.75 5.48
N ALA A 32 -4.24 -8.46 4.70
CA ALA A 32 -4.28 -7.40 3.71
C ALA A 32 -5.18 -7.74 2.52
N PHE A 33 -5.15 -8.98 2.04
CA PHE A 33 -6.03 -9.46 0.97
C PHE A 33 -7.51 -9.48 1.41
N GLU A 34 -7.81 -10.02 2.59
CA GLU A 34 -9.17 -9.98 3.13
C GLU A 34 -9.63 -8.54 3.42
N GLY A 35 -8.71 -7.67 3.87
CA GLY A 35 -8.95 -6.24 4.03
C GLY A 35 -9.32 -5.55 2.71
N LEU A 36 -8.62 -5.86 1.61
CA LEU A 36 -8.96 -5.34 0.27
C LEU A 36 -10.30 -5.86 -0.24
N ARG A 37 -10.61 -7.15 0.02
CA ARG A 37 -11.87 -7.79 -0.39
C ARG A 37 -13.08 -7.21 0.35
N THR A 38 -12.91 -6.84 1.61
CA THR A 38 -13.99 -6.37 2.50
C THR A 38 -14.13 -4.85 2.53
N THR A 39 -13.08 -4.11 2.18
CA THR A 39 -13.14 -2.65 2.09
C THR A 39 -13.90 -2.26 0.83
N SER A 40 -14.93 -1.42 0.98
CA SER A 40 -15.65 -0.81 -0.14
C SER A 40 -14.65 -0.22 -1.16
N PRO A 41 -14.90 -0.35 -2.49
CA PRO A 41 -14.02 0.20 -3.53
C PRO A 41 -13.90 1.72 -3.52
N THR A 42 -14.53 2.41 -2.57
CA THR A 42 -14.39 3.84 -2.35
C THR A 42 -12.94 4.25 -2.08
N THR A 43 -12.55 5.37 -2.69
CA THR A 43 -11.25 6.05 -2.53
C THR A 43 -11.06 6.47 -1.08
N THR A 44 -10.52 5.57 -0.25
CA THR A 44 -10.25 5.83 1.15
C THR A 44 -8.76 5.78 1.44
N LYS A 45 -8.29 6.64 2.35
CA LYS A 45 -6.92 6.59 2.87
C LYS A 45 -6.52 5.19 3.32
N LYS A 46 -7.45 4.43 3.90
CA LYS A 46 -7.25 3.02 4.30
C LYS A 46 -6.91 2.11 3.11
N ARG A 47 -7.60 2.24 1.99
CA ARG A 47 -7.34 1.42 0.79
C ARG A 47 -5.91 1.62 0.28
N SER A 48 -5.40 2.85 0.26
CA SER A 48 -4.00 3.10 -0.12
C SER A 48 -2.99 2.36 0.77
N LEU A 49 -3.25 2.30 2.08
CA LEU A 49 -2.39 1.59 3.03
C LEU A 49 -2.42 0.07 2.84
N LEU A 50 -3.59 -0.48 2.49
CA LEU A 50 -3.76 -1.90 2.19
C LEU A 50 -3.05 -2.28 0.88
N LEU A 51 -3.22 -1.49 -0.17
CA LEU A 51 -2.55 -1.71 -1.46
C LEU A 51 -1.02 -1.72 -1.30
N GLY A 52 -0.46 -0.75 -0.55
CA GLY A 52 0.98 -0.74 -0.25
C GLY A 52 1.45 -1.98 0.52
N ALA A 53 0.67 -2.46 1.49
CA ALA A 53 1.01 -3.68 2.21
C ALA A 53 0.99 -4.94 1.31
N VAL A 54 0.03 -5.04 0.39
CA VAL A 54 -0.02 -6.13 -0.60
C VAL A 54 1.11 -6.00 -1.61
N ALA A 55 1.49 -4.78 -2.02
CA ALA A 55 2.64 -4.56 -2.89
C ALA A 55 3.94 -5.08 -2.26
N GLU A 56 4.20 -4.82 -0.97
CA GLU A 56 5.38 -5.37 -0.29
C GLU A 56 5.42 -6.91 -0.30
N VAL A 57 4.27 -7.56 -0.23
CA VAL A 57 4.15 -9.03 -0.36
C VAL A 57 4.56 -9.49 -1.76
N HIS A 58 4.11 -8.80 -2.81
CA HIS A 58 4.52 -9.08 -4.18
C HIS A 58 6.02 -8.82 -4.42
N ILE A 59 6.60 -7.77 -3.82
CA ILE A 59 8.05 -7.51 -3.87
C ILE A 59 8.83 -8.71 -3.31
N GLN A 60 8.41 -9.24 -2.17
CA GLN A 60 9.05 -10.40 -1.55
C GLN A 60 8.93 -11.68 -2.40
N GLN A 61 7.85 -11.81 -3.16
CA GLN A 61 7.64 -12.90 -4.13
C GLN A 61 8.35 -12.64 -5.48
N ARG A 62 9.01 -11.49 -5.65
CA ARG A 62 9.62 -11.02 -6.91
C ARG A 62 8.62 -10.83 -8.04
N GLU A 63 7.36 -10.57 -7.70
CA GLU A 63 6.27 -10.24 -8.61
C GLU A 63 6.23 -8.70 -8.80
N ILE A 64 7.29 -8.17 -9.42
CA ILE A 64 7.60 -6.72 -9.42
C ILE A 64 6.56 -5.91 -10.19
N GLU A 65 6.06 -6.43 -11.30
CA GLU A 65 5.02 -5.77 -12.09
C GLU A 65 3.73 -5.62 -11.29
N GLN A 66 3.31 -6.67 -10.57
CA GLN A 66 2.13 -6.62 -9.71
C GLN A 66 2.33 -5.66 -8.53
N ALA A 67 3.52 -5.66 -7.93
CA ALA A 67 3.86 -4.71 -6.88
C ALA A 67 3.74 -3.26 -7.37
N CYS A 68 4.36 -2.92 -8.51
CA CYS A 68 4.31 -1.56 -9.06
C CYS A 68 2.87 -1.12 -9.39
N GLN A 69 2.04 -2.01 -9.94
CA GLN A 69 0.64 -1.68 -10.21
C GLN A 69 -0.14 -1.34 -8.93
N LEU A 70 0.06 -2.12 -7.86
CA LEU A 70 -0.60 -1.85 -6.57
C LEU A 70 -0.11 -0.55 -5.92
N VAL A 71 1.18 -0.23 -6.07
CA VAL A 71 1.73 1.05 -5.59
C VAL A 71 1.17 2.22 -6.40
N ALA A 72 1.04 2.09 -7.72
CA ALA A 72 0.43 3.11 -8.58
C ALA A 72 -1.03 3.37 -8.19
N ASP A 73 -1.82 2.31 -7.95
CA ASP A 73 -3.20 2.43 -7.47
C ASP A 73 -3.25 3.12 -6.08
N ALA A 74 -2.30 2.81 -5.18
CA ALA A 74 -2.19 3.47 -3.89
C ALA A 74 -1.83 4.95 -4.03
N LEU A 75 -0.92 5.28 -4.95
CA LEU A 75 -0.46 6.65 -5.24
C LEU A 75 -1.59 7.52 -5.77
N ALA A 76 -2.42 7.00 -6.66
CA ALA A 76 -3.61 7.70 -7.15
C ALA A 76 -4.57 8.09 -6.00
N ILE A 77 -4.77 7.19 -5.03
CA ILE A 77 -5.60 7.47 -3.84
C ILE A 77 -4.93 8.52 -2.94
N VAL A 78 -3.61 8.42 -2.75
CA VAL A 78 -2.85 9.37 -1.92
C VAL A 78 -2.91 10.78 -2.50
N ALA A 79 -2.75 10.92 -3.81
CA ALA A 79 -2.87 12.19 -4.53
C ALA A 79 -4.27 12.79 -4.40
N GLN A 80 -5.33 11.98 -4.52
CA GLN A 80 -6.72 12.45 -4.40
C GLN A 80 -7.13 12.84 -2.96
N THR A 81 -6.40 12.37 -1.94
CA THR A 81 -6.80 12.52 -0.53
C THR A 81 -5.83 13.35 0.30
N ASP A 82 -4.82 13.96 -0.34
CA ASP A 82 -3.72 14.71 0.29
C ASP A 82 -3.13 13.97 1.49
N PHE A 83 -2.92 12.65 1.33
CA PHE A 83 -2.58 11.80 2.45
C PHE A 83 -1.08 11.65 2.64
N SER A 84 -0.46 12.59 3.36
CA SER A 84 0.99 12.66 3.55
C SER A 84 1.60 11.36 4.11
N LEU A 85 0.95 10.71 5.08
CA LEU A 85 1.42 9.42 5.61
C LEU A 85 1.41 8.31 4.55
N GLY A 86 0.41 8.33 3.65
CA GLY A 86 0.36 7.40 2.52
C GLY A 86 1.51 7.66 1.55
N LEU A 87 1.83 8.93 1.26
CA LEU A 87 2.97 9.30 0.41
C LEU A 87 4.30 8.83 1.02
N THR A 88 4.52 9.07 2.31
CA THR A 88 5.73 8.58 3.01
C THR A 88 5.89 7.07 2.89
N ARG A 89 4.78 6.31 2.97
CA ARG A 89 4.80 4.86 2.78
C ARG A 89 5.15 4.45 1.36
N ILE A 90 4.61 5.14 0.36
CA ILE A 90 4.91 4.85 -1.04
C ILE A 90 6.40 5.04 -1.32
N LEU A 91 6.99 6.12 -0.81
CA LEU A 91 8.43 6.36 -0.94
C LEU A 91 9.26 5.25 -0.30
N HIS A 92 8.88 4.78 0.89
CA HIS A 92 9.53 3.63 1.54
C HIS A 92 9.42 2.34 0.72
N ILE A 93 8.25 2.06 0.13
CA ILE A 93 8.07 0.89 -0.74
C ILE A 93 8.92 1.02 -2.01
N ARG A 94 9.00 2.23 -2.57
CA ARG A 94 9.88 2.52 -3.72
C ARG A 94 11.34 2.24 -3.39
N ASP A 95 11.80 2.56 -2.18
CA ASP A 95 13.17 2.23 -1.77
C ASP A 95 13.42 0.72 -1.76
N HIS A 96 12.44 -0.08 -1.34
CA HIS A 96 12.51 -1.54 -1.44
C HIS A 96 12.54 -2.07 -2.88
N LEU A 97 12.01 -1.31 -3.85
CA LEU A 97 12.07 -1.63 -5.28
C LEU A 97 13.42 -1.29 -5.92
N SER A 98 14.35 -0.64 -5.21
CA SER A 98 15.66 -0.23 -5.73
C SER A 98 16.46 -1.34 -6.44
N PRO A 99 16.46 -2.62 -5.99
CA PRO A 99 17.14 -3.70 -6.70
C PRO A 99 16.61 -3.95 -8.12
N TRP A 100 15.38 -3.51 -8.41
CA TRP A 100 14.69 -3.66 -9.70
C TRP A 100 14.50 -2.32 -10.44
N ARG A 101 15.24 -1.27 -10.07
CA ARG A 101 15.14 0.08 -10.68
C ARG A 101 15.22 0.12 -12.22
N ASP A 102 15.83 -0.90 -12.82
CA ASP A 102 16.02 -0.98 -14.27
C ASP A 102 14.86 -1.66 -15.01
N THR A 103 13.87 -2.20 -14.30
CA THR A 103 12.65 -2.73 -14.93
C THR A 103 11.75 -1.59 -15.39
N GLN A 104 10.98 -1.84 -16.46
CA GLN A 104 10.04 -0.84 -16.98
C GLN A 104 9.00 -0.45 -15.93
N ALA A 105 8.48 -1.44 -15.17
CA ALA A 105 7.47 -1.20 -14.15
C ALA A 105 7.94 -0.24 -13.04
N VAL A 106 9.20 -0.30 -12.62
CA VAL A 106 9.74 0.62 -11.60
C VAL A 106 9.99 2.00 -12.20
N ARG A 107 10.43 2.09 -13.45
CA ARG A 107 10.62 3.36 -14.15
C ARG A 107 9.30 4.12 -14.36
N ASP A 108 8.23 3.40 -14.73
CA ASP A 108 6.90 3.98 -14.89
C ASP A 108 6.36 4.52 -13.56
N LEU A 109 6.60 3.80 -12.45
CA LEU A 109 6.26 4.25 -11.11
C LEU A 109 7.07 5.50 -10.69
N ASP A 110 8.37 5.52 -10.95
CA ASP A 110 9.25 6.67 -10.68
C ASP A 110 8.84 7.92 -11.49
N GLU A 111 8.25 7.75 -12.68
CA GLU A 111 7.67 8.86 -13.45
C GLU A 111 6.39 9.38 -12.79
N GLN A 112 5.47 8.49 -12.37
CA GLN A 112 4.25 8.90 -11.67
C GLN A 112 4.54 9.65 -10.37
N LEU A 113 5.56 9.22 -9.62
CA LEU A 113 5.99 9.91 -8.41
C LEU A 113 6.50 11.33 -8.68
N ARG A 114 7.30 11.52 -9.75
CA ARG A 114 7.81 12.84 -10.15
C ARG A 114 6.72 13.83 -10.56
N VAL A 115 5.58 13.35 -11.06
CA VAL A 115 4.44 14.23 -11.38
C VAL A 115 3.75 14.76 -10.11
N LEU A 116 3.87 14.06 -8.99
CA LEU A 116 3.15 14.36 -7.74
C LEU A 116 4.01 15.03 -6.65
N THR A 117 5.33 15.11 -6.83
CA THR A 117 6.28 15.75 -5.91
C THR A 117 7.06 16.86 -6.59
#